data_AF-A0A9W7GXI9-F1
#
_entry.id   AF-A0A9W7GXI9-F1
#
_cell.length_a   1.000
_cell.length_b   1.000
_cell.length_c   1.000
_cell.angle_alpha   90.00
_cell.angle_beta   90.00
_cell.angle_gamma   90.00
#
_symmetry.space_group_name_H-M   'P 1'
#
loop_
_entity.id
_entity.type
_entity.pdbx_description
1 polymer ?
#
loop_
_entity_poly.entity_id
_entity_poly.type
_entity_poly.pdbx_seq_one_letter_code
_entity_poly.pdbx_strand_id
1 'polypeptide(L)'
;MATEERTHVSNGEADREAQEDEKMEQFFALLRNFREARNKRKHELRQRDDEEEMCKKNKTSKSGDDERSSWVPKFEWEDFTAEIEFGRPLIVFPTPYNKKDDKKKQEEDDGLDLNLTLSSASV
;
A
#
# COMPACT_ATOMS: atom_id res chain seq x y z
N MET A 1 -70.81 -11.82 -31.12
CA MET A 1 -69.97 -12.48 -30.10
C MET A 1 -68.58 -11.88 -30.23
N ALA A 2 -68.30 -10.80 -29.51
CA ALA A 2 -66.98 -10.17 -29.52
C ALA A 2 -66.20 -10.76 -28.33
N THR A 3 -65.11 -11.46 -28.60
CA THR A 3 -64.17 -11.92 -27.58
C THR A 3 -63.13 -10.82 -27.38
N GLU A 4 -63.20 -10.15 -26.24
CA GLU A 4 -62.19 -9.19 -25.81
C GLU A 4 -60.90 -9.94 -25.47
N GLU A 5 -59.82 -9.61 -26.16
CA GLU A 5 -58.48 -10.12 -25.81
C GLU A 5 -57.96 -9.35 -24.60
N ARG A 6 -57.93 -10.04 -23.46
CA ARG A 6 -57.31 -9.55 -22.22
C ARG A 6 -55.80 -9.65 -22.36
N THR A 7 -55.16 -8.57 -22.81
CA THR A 7 -53.70 -8.41 -22.79
C THR A 7 -53.20 -8.47 -21.33
N HIS A 8 -52.61 -9.60 -20.96
CA HIS A 8 -51.98 -9.81 -19.67
C HIS A 8 -50.60 -9.12 -19.64
N VAL A 9 -50.57 -7.91 -19.10
CA VAL A 9 -49.33 -7.19 -18.80
C VAL A 9 -48.80 -7.70 -17.45
N SER A 10 -47.93 -8.72 -17.49
CA SER A 10 -47.08 -9.10 -16.35
C SER A 10 -45.69 -9.43 -16.88
N ASN A 11 -44.88 -8.39 -17.03
CA ASN A 11 -43.49 -8.54 -17.49
C ASN A 11 -42.53 -7.64 -16.69
N GLY A 12 -42.94 -7.13 -15.53
CA GLY A 12 -42.18 -6.15 -14.75
C GLY A 12 -41.77 -6.58 -13.32
N GLU A 13 -42.41 -7.61 -12.74
CA GLU A 13 -42.08 -8.08 -11.39
C GLU A 13 -40.95 -9.13 -11.41
N ALA A 14 -40.99 -10.08 -12.36
CA ALA A 14 -39.95 -11.11 -12.48
C ALA A 14 -38.55 -10.53 -12.81
N ASP A 15 -38.50 -9.44 -13.59
CA ASP A 15 -37.26 -8.75 -13.93
C ASP A 15 -36.66 -8.01 -12.72
N ARG A 16 -37.51 -7.50 -11.82
CA ARG A 16 -37.07 -6.86 -10.57
C ARG A 16 -36.52 -7.88 -9.58
N GLU A 17 -37.20 -9.00 -9.42
CA GLU A 17 -36.76 -10.08 -8.52
C GLU A 17 -35.40 -10.64 -8.95
N ALA A 18 -35.21 -10.88 -10.26
CA ALA A 18 -33.91 -11.29 -10.80
C ALA A 18 -32.80 -10.25 -10.54
N GLN A 19 -33.11 -8.96 -10.62
CA GLN A 19 -32.14 -7.89 -10.33
C GLN A 19 -31.79 -7.82 -8.84
N GLU A 20 -32.74 -8.09 -7.95
CA GLU A 20 -32.50 -8.15 -6.50
C GLU A 20 -31.62 -9.34 -6.13
N ASP A 21 -31.85 -10.49 -6.75
CA ASP A 21 -31.01 -11.68 -6.58
C ASP A 21 -29.57 -11.43 -7.03
N GLU A 22 -29.36 -10.74 -8.17
CA GLU A 22 -28.02 -10.38 -8.63
C GLU A 22 -27.31 -9.44 -7.65
N LYS A 23 -28.02 -8.45 -7.09
CA LYS A 23 -27.47 -7.55 -6.07
C LYS A 23 -27.10 -8.30 -4.78
N MET A 24 -27.91 -9.27 -4.39
CA MET A 24 -27.63 -10.13 -3.24
C MET A 24 -26.37 -10.97 -3.47
N GLU A 25 -26.22 -11.57 -4.66
CA GLU A 25 -25.01 -12.33 -5.01
C GLU A 25 -23.76 -11.44 -4.98
N GLN A 26 -23.84 -10.22 -5.52
CA GLN A 26 -22.76 -9.23 -5.44
C GLN A 26 -22.39 -8.86 -4.01
N PHE A 27 -23.38 -8.69 -3.13
CA PHE A 27 -23.16 -8.44 -1.70
C PHE A 27 -22.43 -9.61 -1.01
N PHE A 28 -22.84 -10.84 -1.28
CA PHE A 28 -22.15 -12.02 -0.74
C PHE A 28 -20.76 -12.25 -1.35
N ALA A 29 -20.54 -11.88 -2.61
CA ALA A 29 -19.21 -11.87 -3.22
C ALA A 29 -18.26 -10.91 -2.48
N LEU A 30 -18.76 -9.72 -2.11
CA LEU A 30 -18.00 -8.76 -1.32
C LEU A 30 -17.60 -9.34 0.05
N LEU A 31 -18.55 -9.94 0.78
CA LEU A 31 -18.27 -10.58 2.07
C LEU A 31 -17.24 -11.72 1.97
N ARG A 32 -17.33 -12.55 0.91
CA ARG A 32 -16.36 -13.61 0.65
C ARG A 32 -14.96 -13.04 0.42
N ASN A 33 -14.83 -12.03 -0.43
CA ASN A 33 -13.56 -11.37 -0.72
C ASN A 33 -12.92 -10.79 0.56
N PHE A 34 -13.67 -10.04 1.37
CA PHE A 34 -13.13 -9.48 2.61
C PHE A 34 -12.62 -10.55 3.58
N ARG A 35 -13.34 -11.66 3.73
CA ARG A 35 -12.91 -12.79 4.58
C ARG A 35 -11.65 -13.44 4.03
N GLU A 36 -11.59 -13.63 2.71
CA GLU A 36 -10.43 -14.22 2.04
C GLU A 36 -9.19 -13.32 2.17
N ALA A 37 -9.31 -12.02 1.89
CA ALA A 37 -8.23 -11.05 2.02
C ALA A 37 -7.69 -10.98 3.46
N ARG A 38 -8.59 -11.01 4.46
CA ARG A 38 -8.20 -11.08 5.87
C ARG A 38 -7.43 -12.37 6.18
N ASN A 39 -7.92 -13.51 5.69
CA ASN A 39 -7.29 -14.80 5.95
C ASN A 39 -5.91 -14.91 5.28
N LYS A 40 -5.77 -14.43 4.04
CA LYS A 40 -4.49 -14.32 3.32
C LYS A 40 -3.45 -13.55 4.14
N ARG A 41 -3.79 -12.33 4.59
CA ARG A 41 -2.90 -11.55 5.45
C ARG A 41 -2.50 -12.28 6.73
N LYS A 42 -3.45 -12.96 7.39
CA LYS A 42 -3.15 -13.73 8.61
C LYS A 42 -2.21 -14.90 8.34
N HIS A 43 -2.34 -15.56 7.19
CA HIS A 43 -1.49 -16.67 6.80
C HIS A 43 -0.09 -16.20 6.40
N GLU A 44 0.03 -15.08 5.68
CA GLU A 44 1.30 -14.43 5.37
C GLU A 44 2.07 -14.04 6.64
N LEU A 45 1.39 -13.46 7.63
CA LEU A 45 2.02 -13.10 8.91
C LEU A 45 2.49 -14.34 9.67
N ARG A 46 1.68 -15.40 9.75
CA ARG A 46 2.11 -16.66 10.40
C ARG A 46 3.32 -17.28 9.72
N GLN A 47 3.35 -17.32 8.39
CA GLN A 47 4.51 -17.83 7.67
C GLN A 47 5.78 -17.01 7.96
N ARG A 48 5.68 -15.68 8.03
CA ARG A 48 6.82 -14.82 8.42
C ARG A 48 7.28 -15.09 9.84
N ASP A 49 6.36 -15.22 10.78
CA ASP A 49 6.68 -15.51 12.19
C ASP A 49 7.34 -16.89 12.33
N ASP A 50 6.83 -17.90 11.60
CA ASP A 50 7.39 -19.25 11.58
C ASP A 50 8.78 -19.31 10.91
N GLU A 51 8.99 -18.56 9.82
CA GLU A 51 10.28 -18.40 9.16
C GLU A 51 11.30 -17.68 10.05
N GLU A 52 10.86 -16.67 10.82
CA GLU A 52 11.71 -15.95 11.77
C GLU A 52 12.09 -16.82 12.98
N GLU A 53 11.14 -17.59 13.52
CA GLU A 53 11.38 -18.59 14.58
C GLU A 53 12.36 -19.68 14.13
N MET A 54 12.22 -20.19 12.91
CA MET A 54 13.16 -21.15 12.32
C MET A 54 14.54 -20.52 12.13
N CYS A 55 14.63 -19.31 11.57
CA CYS A 55 15.90 -18.60 11.39
C CYS A 55 16.60 -18.31 12.72
N LYS A 56 15.86 -17.94 13.78
CA LYS A 56 16.40 -17.71 15.12
C LYS A 56 16.97 -18.98 15.74
N LYS A 57 16.28 -20.12 15.62
CA LYS A 57 16.77 -21.43 16.11
C LYS A 57 18.04 -21.89 15.40
N ASN A 58 18.17 -21.56 14.12
CA ASN A 58 19.33 -21.93 13.29
C ASN A 58 20.55 -21.03 13.51
N LYS A 59 20.35 -19.82 14.06
CA LYS A 59 21.40 -18.82 14.29
C LYS A 59 22.07 -18.97 15.67
N THR A 60 21.42 -19.65 16.61
CA THR A 60 22.03 -19.95 17.93
C THR A 60 23.05 -21.10 17.88
N SER A 61 23.11 -21.87 16.79
CA SER A 61 24.02 -23.04 16.66
C SER A 61 25.28 -22.77 15.81
N LYS A 62 25.37 -21.64 15.11
CA LYS A 62 26.57 -21.22 14.38
C LYS A 62 27.13 -19.93 14.99
N SER A 63 28.05 -20.16 15.92
CA SER A 63 29.34 -19.46 16.03
C SER A 63 29.41 -17.99 15.62
N GLY A 64 29.83 -17.17 16.58
CA GLY A 64 31.00 -16.30 16.42
C GLY A 64 30.88 -15.16 15.41
N ASP A 65 30.98 -13.94 15.92
CA ASP A 65 31.73 -12.86 15.28
C ASP A 65 31.57 -12.78 13.75
N ASP A 66 30.41 -12.33 13.27
CA ASP A 66 30.27 -11.87 11.89
C ASP A 66 29.73 -10.44 11.93
N GLU A 67 30.62 -9.53 11.55
CA GLU A 67 30.53 -8.07 11.49
C GLU A 67 29.44 -7.60 10.50
N ARG A 68 28.19 -8.03 10.70
CA ARG A 68 27.06 -7.33 10.10
C ARG A 68 26.83 -6.07 10.91
N SER A 69 27.54 -5.02 10.53
CA SER A 69 27.43 -3.64 11.00
C SER A 69 25.98 -3.17 10.81
N SER A 70 25.15 -3.59 11.75
CA SER A 70 23.74 -3.25 11.83
C SER A 70 23.70 -1.82 12.33
N TRP A 71 23.45 -0.87 11.43
CA TRP A 71 23.19 0.50 11.83
C TRP A 71 21.86 0.53 12.59
N VAL A 72 21.97 0.33 13.89
CA VAL A 72 20.86 0.41 14.84
C VAL A 72 21.11 1.67 15.64
N PRO A 73 20.39 2.76 15.34
CA PRO A 73 20.41 3.95 16.17
C PRO A 73 20.06 3.56 17.60
N LYS A 74 20.94 3.89 18.53
CA LYS A 74 20.67 3.77 19.96
C LYS A 74 20.24 5.15 20.40
N PHE A 75 19.02 5.24 20.91
CA PHE A 75 18.50 6.47 21.46
C PHE A 75 18.66 6.46 22.97
N GLU A 76 19.12 7.58 23.51
CA GLU A 76 19.24 7.84 24.93
C GLU A 76 18.14 8.83 25.38
N TRP A 77 17.88 8.94 26.68
CA TRP A 77 16.83 9.85 27.20
C TRP A 77 17.11 11.32 26.86
N GLU A 78 18.38 11.66 26.71
CA GLU A 78 18.90 12.96 26.32
C GLU A 78 18.48 13.34 24.91
N ASP A 79 18.27 12.38 24.00
CA ASP A 79 17.84 12.65 22.61
C ASP A 79 16.44 13.28 22.55
N PHE A 80 15.63 13.08 23.60
CA PHE A 80 14.26 13.58 23.68
C PHE A 80 14.09 14.75 24.64
N THR A 81 15.09 15.00 25.49
CA THR A 81 15.04 16.02 26.56
C THR A 81 16.04 17.14 26.35
N ALA A 82 16.97 17.00 25.40
CA ALA A 82 17.77 18.11 24.93
C ALA A 82 16.85 19.22 24.41
N GLU A 83 16.91 20.38 25.05
CA GLU A 83 16.33 21.61 24.52
C GLU A 83 17.06 21.92 23.21
N ILE A 84 16.45 21.54 22.08
CA ILE A 84 17.00 21.84 20.76
C ILE A 84 16.92 23.36 20.61
N GLU A 85 18.05 24.03 20.77
CA GLU A 85 18.20 25.41 20.34
C GLU A 85 18.05 25.43 18.82
N PHE A 86 16.82 25.65 18.34
CA PHE A 86 16.56 25.99 16.95
C PHE A 86 17.24 27.33 16.69
N GLY A 87 18.54 27.28 16.37
CA GLY A 87 19.37 28.43 16.08
C GLY A 87 18.85 29.13 14.85
N ARG A 88 17.85 30.01 15.06
CA ARG A 88 17.12 30.83 14.07
C ARG A 88 16.55 30.03 12.88
N PRO A 89 15.27 30.18 12.54
CA PRO A 89 14.81 29.68 11.25
C PRO A 89 15.48 30.50 10.13
N LEU A 90 16.57 29.99 9.55
CA LEU A 90 16.99 30.35 8.19
C LEU A 90 16.11 29.60 7.19
N ILE A 91 14.80 29.78 7.32
CA ILE A 91 13.88 29.39 6.26
C ILE A 91 13.81 30.60 5.33
N VAL A 92 14.85 30.77 4.51
CA VAL A 92 14.75 31.63 3.33
C VAL A 92 13.89 30.85 2.34
N PHE A 93 12.58 31.08 2.39
CA PHE A 93 11.70 30.57 1.35
C PHE A 93 12.11 31.19 0.02
N PRO A 94 12.37 30.40 -1.04
CA PRO A 94 12.62 30.95 -2.35
C PRO A 94 11.40 31.76 -2.78
N THR A 95 11.63 33.01 -3.18
CA THR A 95 10.58 33.90 -3.65
C THR A 95 10.00 33.31 -4.94
N PRO A 96 8.67 33.24 -5.13
CA PRO A 96 8.09 32.68 -6.35
C PRO A 96 8.56 33.48 -7.56
N TYR A 97 9.28 32.83 -8.46
CA TYR A 97 9.82 33.44 -9.68
C TYR A 97 8.70 33.57 -10.72
N ASN A 98 7.93 34.66 -10.65
CA ASN A 98 7.02 35.05 -11.72
C ASN A 98 7.81 35.84 -12.78
N LYS A 99 8.44 35.13 -13.73
CA LYS A 99 8.77 35.73 -15.02
C LYS A 99 7.86 35.15 -16.09
N LYS A 100 6.97 36.00 -16.58
CA LYS A 100 6.51 35.88 -17.96
C LYS A 100 7.72 36.16 -18.81
N ASP A 101 8.12 35.26 -19.70
CA ASP A 101 8.76 35.60 -20.97
C ASP A 101 8.90 34.37 -21.86
N ASP A 102 8.60 34.60 -23.14
CA ASP A 102 8.49 33.66 -24.24
C ASP A 102 9.82 32.99 -24.68
N LYS A 103 9.67 31.87 -25.40
CA LYS A 103 10.58 31.22 -26.38
C LYS A 103 11.56 30.13 -25.91
N LYS A 104 11.25 28.92 -26.43
CA LYS A 104 12.07 28.00 -27.26
C LYS A 104 13.33 27.32 -26.69
N LYS A 105 13.31 25.98 -26.87
CA LYS A 105 14.41 24.97 -27.00
C LYS A 105 15.11 24.60 -25.68
N GLN A 106 14.85 23.38 -25.18
CA GLN A 106 15.56 22.10 -25.44
C GLN A 106 16.77 21.96 -24.51
N GLU A 107 16.86 20.76 -23.89
CA GLU A 107 17.94 20.26 -23.01
C GLU A 107 17.93 20.89 -21.59
N GLU A 108 17.91 20.17 -20.48
CA GLU A 108 18.14 18.75 -20.16
C GLU A 108 17.20 18.31 -19.02
N ASP A 109 17.05 17.00 -18.95
CA ASP A 109 16.20 16.20 -18.09
C ASP A 109 16.56 16.35 -16.60
N ASP A 110 15.91 17.26 -15.86
CA ASP A 110 15.94 17.32 -14.39
C ASP A 110 14.96 16.29 -13.76
N GLY A 111 14.72 15.18 -14.47
CA GLY A 111 14.00 14.03 -13.94
C GLY A 111 14.89 13.27 -12.97
N LEU A 112 14.58 13.34 -11.68
CA LEU A 112 15.25 12.55 -10.65
C LEU A 112 15.12 11.05 -11.00
N ASP A 113 16.21 10.44 -11.48
CA ASP A 113 16.22 9.04 -11.84
C ASP A 113 16.19 8.16 -10.57
N LEU A 114 15.05 7.52 -10.33
CA LEU A 114 14.75 6.69 -9.15
C LEU A 114 15.07 5.20 -9.40
N ASN A 115 16.19 4.92 -10.07
CA ASN A 115 16.64 3.55 -10.33
C ASN A 115 17.17 2.88 -9.05
N LEU A 116 16.25 2.30 -8.27
CA LEU A 116 16.54 1.48 -7.09
C LEU A 116 16.79 0.03 -7.51
N THR A 117 18.01 -0.29 -7.93
CA THR A 117 18.40 -1.67 -8.19
C THR A 117 18.84 -2.33 -6.88
N LEU A 118 18.13 -3.40 -6.48
CA LEU A 118 18.53 -4.23 -5.35
C LEU A 118 19.75 -5.06 -5.78
N SER A 119 20.93 -4.73 -5.26
CA SER A 119 22.13 -5.54 -5.47
C SER A 119 21.96 -6.88 -4.77
N SER A 120 21.55 -7.90 -5.51
CA SER A 120 21.60 -9.29 -5.06
C SER A 120 23.06 -9.70 -4.95
N ALA A 121 23.61 -9.63 -3.74
CA ALA A 121 24.88 -10.29 -3.44
C ALA A 121 24.66 -11.80 -3.55
N SER A 122 25.23 -12.40 -4.59
CA SER A 122 25.30 -13.86 -4.72
C SER A 122 26.23 -14.38 -3.63
N VAL A 123 25.74 -15.36 -2.88
CA VAL A 123 26.55 -16.37 -2.18
C VAL A 123 27.00 -17.41 -3.21
#